data_AF-A0A3C1A7J3-F1
#
_entry.id   AF-A0A3C1A7J3-F1
#
_cell.length_a   1.000
_cell.length_b   1.000
_cell.length_c   1.000
_cell.angle_alpha   90.00
_cell.angle_beta   90.00
_cell.angle_gamma   90.00
#
_symmetry.space_group_name_H-M   'P 1'
#
loop_
_entity.id
_entity.type
_entity.pdbx_description
1 polymer ?
#
loop_
_entity_poly.entity_id
_entity_poly.type
_entity_poly.pdbx_seq_one_letter_code
_entity_poly.pdbx_strand_id
1 'polypeptide(L)' 'KDSHAILKLLPKEATYYFCRPNIPRGKDAYQLAAEANEFGLHGNVYSSVEEAFSAASASASSSDMILVSGSAFVVAEIV' A
#
# COMPACT_ATOMS: atom_id res chain seq x y z
N LYS A 1 -11.16 -4.99 -9.67
CA LYS A 1 -11.17 -5.81 -8.44
C LYS A 1 -11.72 -4.93 -7.33
N ASP A 2 -12.67 -5.43 -6.55
CA ASP A 2 -13.40 -4.62 -5.57
C ASP A 2 -12.50 -4.29 -4.38
N SER A 3 -12.00 -3.05 -4.31
CA SER A 3 -11.01 -2.62 -3.31
C SER A 3 -11.64 -2.50 -1.93
N HIS A 4 -12.90 -2.06 -1.86
CA HIS A 4 -13.64 -1.82 -0.62
C HIS A 4 -13.77 -3.06 0.26
N ALA A 5 -14.01 -4.23 -0.34
CA ALA A 5 -14.11 -5.49 0.41
C ALA A 5 -12.80 -5.84 1.12
N ILE A 6 -11.66 -5.57 0.48
CA ILE A 6 -10.34 -5.81 1.05
C ILE A 6 -10.02 -4.76 2.11
N LEU A 7 -10.24 -3.46 1.81
CA LEU A 7 -9.97 -2.37 2.75
C LEU A 7 -10.71 -2.56 4.09
N LYS A 8 -11.94 -3.08 4.08
CA LYS A 8 -12.70 -3.41 5.30
C LYS A 8 -12.06 -4.48 6.19
N LEU A 9 -11.22 -5.35 5.63
CA LEU A 9 -10.61 -6.48 6.34
C LEU A 9 -9.23 -6.13 6.91
N LEU A 10 -8.65 -5.00 6.50
CA LEU A 10 -7.29 -4.64 6.91
C LEU A 10 -7.27 -4.05 8.33
N PRO A 11 -6.21 -4.30 9.10
CA PRO A 11 -6.10 -3.82 10.48
C PRO A 11 -5.96 -2.30 10.53
N LYS A 12 -6.75 -1.63 11.37
CA LYS A 12 -6.66 -0.16 11.53
C LYS A 12 -5.38 0.27 12.24
N GLU A 13 -4.87 -0.58 13.13
CA GLU A 13 -3.61 -0.40 13.85
C GLU A 13 -2.43 -0.89 13.01
N ALA A 14 -2.23 -0.29 11.83
CA ALA A 14 -1.10 -0.57 10.95
C ALA A 14 -0.67 0.69 10.20
N THR A 15 0.62 0.77 9.86
CA THR A 15 1.15 1.86 9.03
C THR A 15 0.98 1.51 7.56
N TYR A 16 0.21 2.30 6.83
CA TYR A 16 -0.04 2.07 5.40
C TYR A 16 0.92 2.88 4.52
N TYR A 17 1.41 2.22 3.46
CA TYR A 17 2.26 2.81 2.44
C TYR A 17 1.56 2.60 1.08
N PHE A 18 0.89 3.63 0.60
CA PHE A 18 0.14 3.58 -0.66
C PHE A 18 1.06 3.94 -1.81
N CYS A 19 1.12 3.08 -2.83
CA CYS A 19 1.90 3.32 -4.04
C CYS A 19 1.10 2.88 -5.27
N ARG A 20 1.54 3.35 -6.43
CA ARG A 20 1.03 2.93 -7.72
C ARG A 20 2.12 2.13 -8.44
N PRO A 21 1.83 0.90 -8.92
CA PRO A 21 2.76 0.17 -9.78
C PRO A 21 2.93 0.90 -11.11
N ASN A 22 4.09 0.77 -11.74
CA ASN A 22 4.46 1.39 -13.00
C ASN A 22 3.80 0.70 -14.20
N ILE A 23 2.47 0.63 -14.18
CA ILE A 23 1.64 0.10 -15.26
C ILE A 23 0.52 1.10 -15.63
N PRO A 24 0.11 1.18 -16.90
CA PRO A 24 -0.93 2.13 -17.35
C PRO A 24 -2.29 1.94 -16.67
N ARG A 25 -2.57 0.73 -16.15
CA ARG A 25 -3.83 0.39 -15.45
C ARG A 25 -3.72 0.49 -13.93
N GLY A 26 -2.61 1.00 -13.41
CA GLY A 26 -2.41 1.21 -11.97
C GLY A 26 -3.39 2.25 -11.44
N LYS A 27 -4.06 1.94 -10.33
CA LYS A 27 -4.89 2.91 -9.62
C LYS A 27 -4.00 4.02 -9.08
N ASP A 28 -4.49 5.25 -9.11
CA ASP A 28 -3.79 6.37 -8.51
C ASP A 28 -3.64 6.17 -6.99
N ALA A 29 -2.43 6.43 -6.49
CA ALA A 29 -2.09 6.16 -5.10
C ALA A 29 -2.80 7.12 -4.13
N TYR A 30 -3.07 8.37 -4.54
CA TYR A 30 -3.87 9.31 -3.75
C TYR A 30 -5.33 8.90 -3.69
N GLN A 31 -5.90 8.42 -4.81
CA GLN A 31 -7.26 7.88 -4.81
C GLN A 31 -7.39 6.66 -3.89
N LEU A 32 -6.41 5.75 -3.91
CA LEU A 32 -6.39 4.60 -3.00
C LEU A 32 -6.30 5.02 -1.53
N ALA A 33 -5.43 5.98 -1.21
CA ALA A 33 -5.31 6.50 0.16
C ALA A 33 -6.59 7.20 0.62
N ALA A 34 -7.26 7.96 -0.26
CA ALA A 34 -8.53 8.60 0.06
C ALA A 34 -9.61 7.57 0.42
N GLU A 35 -9.77 6.51 -0.39
CA GLU A 35 -10.71 5.42 -0.09
C GLU A 35 -10.33 4.67 1.20
N ALA A 36 -9.04 4.41 1.42
CA ALA A 36 -8.57 3.73 2.62
C ALA A 36 -8.83 4.57 3.89
N ASN A 37 -8.70 5.89 3.80
CA ASN A 37 -9.04 6.81 4.89
C ASN A 37 -10.51 6.71 5.30
N GLU A 38 -11.44 6.46 4.38
CA GLU A 38 -12.86 6.25 4.71
C GLU A 38 -13.08 5.00 5.59
N PHE A 39 -12.16 4.03 5.54
CA PHE A 39 -12.16 2.84 6.39
C PHE A 39 -11.36 3.00 7.70
N GLY A 40 -10.75 4.16 7.92
CA GLY A 40 -9.84 4.42 9.06
C GLY A 40 -8.46 3.80 8.87
N LEU A 41 -8.04 3.58 7.62
CA LEU A 41 -6.70 3.12 7.28
C LEU A 41 -5.87 4.33 6.85
N HIS A 42 -4.91 4.71 7.69
CA HIS A 42 -4.14 5.93 7.52
C HIS A 42 -2.70 5.63 7.11
N GLY A 43 -2.16 6.43 6.19
CA GLY A 43 -0.84 6.18 5.63
C GLY A 43 -0.39 7.24 4.64
N ASN A 44 0.84 7.08 4.17
CA ASN A 44 1.48 7.99 3.24
C ASN A 44 1.39 7.47 1.80
N VAL A 45 1.41 8.41 0.85
CA VAL A 45 1.39 8.13 -0.60
C VAL A 45 2.79 8.28 -1.17
N TYR A 46 3.19 7.34 -2.01
CA TYR A 46 4.50 7.26 -2.66
C TYR A 46 4.35 7.09 -4.18
N SER A 47 5.35 7.56 -4.92
CA SER A 47 5.30 7.64 -6.38
C SER A 47 5.55 6.29 -7.05
N SER A 48 6.24 5.37 -6.36
CA SER A 48 6.58 4.04 -6.84
C SER A 48 6.50 2.98 -5.74
N VAL A 49 6.46 1.71 -6.15
CA VAL A 49 6.52 0.57 -5.22
C VAL A 49 7.84 0.56 -4.44
N GLU A 50 8.96 0.88 -5.11
CA GLU A 50 10.28 0.96 -4.50
C GLU A 50 10.35 2.04 -3.41
N GLU A 51 9.82 3.24 -3.66
CA GLU A 51 9.77 4.32 -2.65
C GLU A 51 8.95 3.91 -1.43
N ALA A 52 7.77 3.31 -1.64
CA ALA A 52 6.93 2.82 -0.54
C ALA A 52 7.62 1.72 0.26
N PHE A 53 8.25 0.75 -0.41
CA PHE A 53 8.94 -0.36 0.24
C PHE A 53 10.18 0.10 1.01
N SER A 54 10.95 1.04 0.46
CA SER A 54 12.10 1.64 1.12
C SER A 54 11.67 2.41 2.38
N ALA A 55 10.61 3.21 2.29
CA ALA A 55 10.06 3.93 3.44
C ALA A 55 9.49 2.99 4.52
N ALA A 56 8.83 1.90 4.12
CA ALA A 56 8.36 0.87 5.03
C ALA A 56 9.53 0.16 5.73
N SER A 57 10.56 -0.19 4.97
CA SER A 57 11.77 -0.85 5.47
C SER A 57 12.56 0.04 6.43
N ALA A 58 12.63 1.34 6.16
CA ALA A 58 13.28 2.31 7.03
C ALA A 58 12.51 2.56 8.34
N SER A 59 11.18 2.36 8.33
CA SER A 59 10.34 2.54 9.51
C SER A 59 10.14 1.25 10.32
N ALA A 60 10.38 0.08 9.73
CA ALA A 60 10.18 -1.21 10.37
C ALA A 60 11.37 -1.59 11.26
N SER A 61 11.06 -2.12 12.44
CA SER A 61 12.03 -2.78 13.32
C SER A 61 12.20 -4.26 12.95
N SER A 62 13.18 -4.93 13.55
CA SER A 62 13.44 -6.36 13.31
C SER A 62 12.31 -7.29 13.75
N SER A 63 11.39 -6.81 14.60
CA SER A 63 10.18 -7.53 15.02
C SER A 63 8.95 -7.23 14.17
N ASP A 64 9.03 -6.24 13.27
CA ASP A 64 7.90 -5.84 12.45
C ASP A 64 7.83 -6.67 11.15
N MET A 65 6.62 -6.83 10.65
CA MET A 65 6.36 -7.51 9.38
C MET A 65 5.84 -6.50 8.35
N ILE A 66 6.54 -6.39 7.23
CA ILE A 66 6.07 -5.61 6.07
C ILE A 66 5.27 -6.54 5.16
N LEU A 67 3.98 -6.25 5.01
CA LEU A 67 3.09 -6.96 4.08
C LEU A 67 2.95 -6.15 2.79
N VAL A 68 3.56 -6.62 1.70
CA VAL A 68 3.31 -6.07 0.37
C VAL A 68 2.13 -6.81 -0.25
N SER A 69 1.03 -6.11 -0.49
CA SER A 69 -0.21 -6.67 -1.02
C SER A 69 -0.88 -5.71 -2.00
N GLY A 70 -1.82 -6.23 -2.81
CA GLY A 70 -2.56 -5.44 -3.79
C GLY A 70 -2.76 -6.20 -5.10
N SER A 71 -2.14 -5.71 -6.17
CA SER A 71 -2.18 -6.36 -7.49
C SER A 71 -0.97 -7.28 -7.66
N ALA A 72 -1.10 -8.36 -8.45
CA ALA A 72 0.04 -9.23 -8.79
C ALA A 72 1.23 -8.43 -9.38
N PHE A 73 0.94 -7.31 -10.04
CA PHE A 73 1.93 -6.38 -10.58
C PHE A 73 2.71 -5.60 -9.52
N VAL A 74 2.14 -5.34 -8.33
CA VAL A 74 2.86 -4.70 -7.22
C VAL A 74 3.90 -5.67 -6.65
N VAL A 75 3.55 -6.95 -6.54
CA VAL A 75 4.48 -7.99 -6.07
C VAL A 75 5.59 -8.23 -7.09
N ALA A 76 5.29 -8.12 -8.39
CA ALA A 76 6.26 -8.33 -9.46
C ALA A 76 7.32 -7.21 -9.58
N GLU A 77 7.08 -6.02 -9.01
CA GLU A 77 8.05 -4.90 -9.02
C GLU A 77 9.08 -4.95 -7.89
N ILE A 78 8.94 -5.89 -6.95
CA ILE A 78 9.86 -6.04 -5.79
C ILE A 78 10.95 -7.11 -6.03
N VAL A 79 10.97 -7.77 -7.21
CA VAL A 79 11.88 -8.90 -7.51
C VAL A 79 13.11 -8.47 -8.31
#